data_AF-A0A956WL04-F1
#
_entry.id   AF-A0A956WL04-F1
#
_cell.length_a   1.000
_cell.length_b   1.000
_cell.length_c   1.000
_cell.angle_alpha   90.00
_cell.angle_beta   90.00
_cell.angle_gamma   90.00
#
_symmetry.space_group_name_H-M   'P 1'
#
loop_
_entity.id
_entity.type
_entity.pdbx_description
1 polymer ?
#
loop_
_entity_poly.entity_id
_entity_poly.type
_entity_poly.pdbx_seq_one_letter_code
_entity_poly.pdbx_strand_id
1 'polypeptide(L)'
;MGLVKDFFGADESVTDVASAGNGGVATSSANGGAVAIGDVNSGGNAGNAIGVGDTVGTVGVDGGTVANATDLSVSANGGTSISDASGGSYNLAFVS
;
A
#
# COMPACT_ATOMS: atom_id res chain seq x y z
N MET A 1 42.95 51.47 2.55
CA MET A 1 41.97 51.31 1.45
C MET A 1 40.76 50.50 1.93
N GLY A 2 40.03 50.97 2.95
CA GLY A 2 38.99 50.15 3.59
C GLY A 2 37.85 50.91 4.26
N LEU A 3 37.68 52.21 3.98
CA LEU A 3 36.62 52.97 4.63
C LEU A 3 35.29 52.86 3.86
N VAL A 4 35.33 52.86 2.53
CA VAL A 4 34.12 52.84 1.67
C VAL A 4 33.36 51.50 1.72
N LYS A 5 34.03 50.38 1.97
CA LYS A 5 33.39 49.05 2.07
C LYS A 5 32.65 48.85 3.40
N ASP A 6 33.08 49.54 4.47
CA ASP A 6 32.45 49.49 5.79
C ASP A 6 31.30 50.52 5.91
N PHE A 7 31.32 51.61 5.13
CA PHE A 7 30.23 52.60 5.04
C PHE A 7 29.07 52.17 4.14
N PHE A 8 29.36 51.41 3.08
CA PHE A 8 28.35 50.72 2.27
C PHE A 8 28.50 49.23 2.52
N GLY A 9 28.26 48.82 3.76
CA GLY A 9 28.15 47.40 4.09
C GLY A 9 27.35 46.73 3.00
N ALA A 10 27.89 45.64 2.45
CA ALA A 10 27.17 44.85 1.47
C ALA A 10 25.78 44.60 2.06
N ASP A 11 24.74 45.08 1.37
CA ASP A 11 23.37 44.73 1.68
C ASP A 11 23.24 43.23 1.40
N GLU A 12 23.71 42.43 2.35
CA GLU A 12 23.19 41.09 2.53
C GLU A 12 21.76 41.35 3.00
N SER A 13 20.87 41.49 2.02
CA SER A 13 19.43 41.58 2.24
C SER A 13 19.05 40.40 3.13
N VAL A 14 18.93 40.67 4.44
CA VAL A 14 18.30 39.75 5.37
C VAL A 14 16.85 39.79 4.94
N THR A 15 16.42 38.80 4.16
CA THR A 15 15.03 38.70 3.76
C THR A 15 14.21 38.49 5.03
N ASP A 16 13.59 39.56 5.46
CA ASP A 16 12.62 39.64 6.53
C ASP A 16 11.32 38.98 6.04
N VAL A 17 11.21 37.66 6.23
CA VAL A 17 10.10 36.85 5.71
C VAL A 17 9.03 36.69 6.77
N ALA A 18 7.86 37.30 6.54
CA ALA A 18 6.64 37.03 7.29
C ALA A 18 5.70 36.13 6.46
N SER A 19 5.24 35.02 7.05
CA SER A 19 4.40 34.02 6.38
C SER A 19 3.11 33.76 7.17
N ALA A 20 1.97 33.77 6.48
CA ALA A 20 0.63 33.59 7.02
C ALA A 20 -0.18 32.68 6.08
N GLY A 21 -0.72 31.58 6.61
CA GLY A 21 -1.57 30.68 5.82
C GLY A 21 -0.83 29.75 4.87
N ASN A 22 0.48 29.58 5.07
CA ASN A 22 1.23 28.63 4.28
C ASN A 22 0.85 27.20 4.69
N GLY A 23 0.15 26.52 3.80
CA GLY A 23 -0.02 25.07 3.84
C GLY A 23 1.34 24.35 3.76
N GLY A 24 1.40 23.15 4.33
CA GLY A 24 2.62 22.33 4.36
C GLY A 24 2.84 21.53 3.07
N VAL A 25 3.84 20.65 3.10
CA VAL A 25 3.97 19.57 2.10
C VAL A 25 3.20 18.36 2.63
N ALA A 26 2.20 17.89 1.89
CA ALA A 26 1.49 16.66 2.24
C ALA A 26 1.83 15.57 1.23
N THR A 27 2.45 14.51 1.73
CA THR A 27 2.76 13.30 0.97
C THR A 27 2.02 12.12 1.59
N SER A 28 1.37 11.32 0.75
CA SER A 28 0.72 10.09 1.19
C SER A 28 0.87 9.04 0.10
N SER A 29 1.19 7.82 0.51
CA SER A 29 1.36 6.68 -0.40
C SER A 29 0.42 5.55 0.00
N ALA A 30 -0.33 5.02 -0.97
CA ALA A 30 -1.12 3.80 -0.84
C ALA A 30 -0.39 2.65 -1.53
N ASN A 31 0.87 2.42 -1.14
CA ASN A 31 1.68 1.41 -1.80
C ASN A 31 1.22 0.03 -1.35
N GLY A 32 0.83 -0.80 -2.32
CA GLY A 32 0.59 -2.21 -2.10
C GLY A 32 1.85 -2.95 -1.69
N GLY A 33 1.65 -4.18 -1.23
CA GLY A 33 2.77 -5.11 -0.96
C GLY A 33 3.23 -5.82 -2.23
N ALA A 34 4.35 -6.52 -2.13
CA ALA A 34 4.67 -7.61 -3.05
C ALA A 34 4.14 -8.91 -2.45
N VAL A 35 3.53 -9.78 -3.28
CA VAL A 35 3.22 -11.14 -2.86
C VAL A 35 3.99 -12.11 -3.74
N ALA A 36 4.86 -12.89 -3.09
CA ALA A 36 5.52 -14.04 -3.70
C ALA A 36 4.83 -15.31 -3.21
N ILE A 37 4.46 -16.19 -4.15
CA ILE A 37 3.86 -17.49 -3.86
C ILE A 37 4.81 -18.53 -4.43
N GLY A 38 5.20 -19.48 -3.58
CA GLY A 38 5.96 -20.66 -3.99
C GLY A 38 5.06 -21.70 -4.66
N ASP A 39 5.51 -22.93 -4.67
CA ASP A 39 4.73 -24.02 -5.25
C ASP A 39 3.42 -24.23 -4.48
N VAL A 40 2.30 -24.15 -5.19
CA VAL A 40 0.97 -24.50 -4.66
C VAL A 40 0.69 -25.95 -5.02
N ASN A 41 1.13 -26.86 -4.15
CA ASN A 41 0.87 -28.29 -4.35
C ASN A 41 -0.47 -28.68 -3.70
N SER A 42 -1.47 -28.96 -4.53
CA SER A 42 -2.80 -29.49 -4.13
C SER A 42 -2.72 -30.86 -3.42
N GLY A 43 -1.53 -31.46 -3.35
CA GLY A 43 -1.16 -32.50 -2.38
C GLY A 43 -1.84 -33.86 -2.51
N GLY A 44 -2.76 -34.03 -3.47
CA GLY A 44 -3.57 -35.24 -3.60
C GLY A 44 -5.04 -35.00 -3.29
N ASN A 45 -5.58 -33.86 -3.73
CA ASN A 45 -7.01 -33.58 -3.76
C ASN A 45 -7.70 -34.51 -4.78
N ALA A 46 -7.73 -35.80 -4.44
CA ALA A 46 -8.29 -36.88 -5.19
C ALA A 46 -9.65 -37.24 -4.58
N GLY A 47 -10.61 -37.59 -5.43
CA GLY A 47 -11.93 -38.01 -4.96
C GLY A 47 -11.94 -39.41 -4.37
N ASN A 48 -13.11 -40.05 -4.37
CA ASN A 48 -13.27 -41.38 -3.79
C ASN A 48 -12.54 -42.44 -4.62
N ALA A 49 -11.72 -43.26 -3.95
CA ALA A 49 -11.18 -44.49 -4.52
C ALA A 49 -12.07 -45.66 -4.09
N ILE A 50 -12.62 -46.41 -5.05
CA ILE A 50 -13.48 -47.56 -4.75
C ILE A 50 -12.91 -48.82 -5.40
N GLY A 51 -12.41 -49.72 -4.55
CA GLY A 51 -11.99 -51.05 -4.96
C GLY A 51 -13.15 -52.04 -4.79
N VAL A 52 -13.44 -52.81 -5.83
CA VAL A 52 -14.42 -53.90 -5.80
C VAL A 52 -13.69 -55.20 -6.13
N GLY A 53 -13.78 -56.18 -5.25
CA GLY A 53 -13.16 -57.50 -5.43
C GLY A 53 -14.06 -58.47 -6.19
N ASP A 54 -13.83 -59.77 -6.00
CA ASP A 54 -14.67 -60.82 -6.59
C ASP A 54 -16.10 -60.74 -6.02
N THR A 55 -17.07 -60.66 -6.91
CA THR A 55 -18.48 -60.48 -6.55
C THR A 55 -19.37 -61.56 -7.17
N VAL A 56 -20.48 -61.89 -6.49
CA VAL A 56 -21.49 -62.85 -6.98
C VAL A 56 -22.88 -62.28 -6.71
N GLY A 57 -23.75 -62.27 -7.72
CA GLY A 57 -25.05 -61.58 -7.67
C GLY A 57 -24.97 -60.12 -8.12
N THR A 58 -26.05 -59.35 -7.92
CA THR A 58 -26.11 -57.93 -8.29
C THR A 58 -25.36 -57.05 -7.29
N VAL A 59 -24.45 -56.21 -7.79
CA VAL A 59 -23.66 -55.27 -7.00
C VAL A 59 -23.91 -53.84 -7.48
N GLY A 60 -24.32 -52.97 -6.56
CA GLY A 60 -24.41 -51.53 -6.79
C GLY A 60 -23.27 -50.82 -6.07
N VAL A 61 -22.55 -49.96 -6.77
CA VAL A 61 -21.47 -49.14 -6.21
C VAL A 61 -21.69 -47.70 -6.64
N ASP A 62 -21.85 -46.80 -5.67
CA ASP A 62 -21.99 -45.37 -5.91
C ASP A 62 -20.86 -44.63 -5.20
N GLY A 63 -20.10 -43.84 -5.97
CA GLY A 63 -19.04 -42.99 -5.46
C GLY A 63 -19.51 -41.64 -4.96
N GLY A 64 -20.80 -41.35 -5.02
CA GLY A 64 -21.36 -40.07 -4.61
C GLY A 64 -20.82 -38.89 -5.42
N THR A 65 -21.08 -37.68 -4.94
CA THR A 65 -20.54 -36.44 -5.52
C THR A 65 -19.31 -36.00 -4.73
N VAL A 66 -18.21 -35.67 -5.42
CA VAL A 66 -16.98 -35.19 -4.77
C VAL A 66 -16.54 -33.85 -5.34
N ALA A 67 -16.23 -32.91 -4.45
CA ALA A 67 -15.65 -31.62 -4.79
C ALA A 67 -14.26 -31.51 -4.15
N ASN A 68 -13.24 -31.38 -4.99
CA ASN A 68 -11.84 -31.24 -4.59
C ASN A 68 -11.33 -29.88 -5.07
N ALA A 69 -11.30 -28.89 -4.17
CA ALA A 69 -10.86 -27.54 -4.49
C ALA A 69 -9.56 -27.17 -3.75
N THR A 70 -8.68 -26.43 -4.40
CA THR A 70 -7.53 -25.77 -3.78
C THR A 70 -7.64 -24.29 -4.08
N ASP A 71 -8.29 -23.56 -3.18
CA ASP A 71 -8.57 -22.14 -3.34
C ASP A 71 -7.47 -21.30 -2.71
N LEU A 72 -7.03 -20.28 -3.46
CA LEU A 72 -5.99 -19.36 -3.02
C LEU A 72 -6.45 -17.92 -3.25
N SER A 73 -6.73 -17.21 -2.16
CA SER A 73 -7.06 -15.78 -2.19
C SER A 73 -5.85 -14.96 -1.77
N VAL A 74 -5.21 -14.28 -2.73
CA VAL A 74 -4.04 -13.45 -2.48
C VAL A 74 -4.36 -12.00 -2.75
N SER A 75 -4.03 -11.12 -1.80
CA SER A 75 -4.22 -9.69 -1.90
C SER A 75 -2.97 -8.95 -1.44
N ALA A 76 -2.61 -7.91 -2.20
CA ALA A 76 -1.49 -7.03 -1.93
C ALA A 76 -1.95 -5.56 -1.89
N ASN A 77 -3.20 -5.31 -1.49
CA ASN A 77 -3.84 -4.00 -1.66
C ASN A 77 -3.13 -2.91 -0.85
N GLY A 78 -2.77 -1.82 -1.53
CA GLY A 78 -2.12 -0.65 -0.93
C GLY A 78 -3.04 0.30 -0.19
N GLY A 79 -4.32 -0.04 -0.07
CA GLY A 79 -5.32 0.76 0.64
C GLY A 79 -5.63 2.10 -0.05
N THR A 80 -6.06 3.07 0.75
CA THR A 80 -6.42 4.42 0.30
C THR A 80 -5.53 5.44 1.01
N SER A 81 -4.92 6.35 0.25
CA SER A 81 -4.08 7.42 0.79
C SER A 81 -4.78 8.76 0.65
N ILE A 82 -4.80 9.54 1.73
CA ILE A 82 -5.34 10.89 1.75
C ILE A 82 -4.27 11.80 2.35
N SER A 83 -3.90 12.83 1.60
CA SER A 83 -3.01 13.91 2.02
C SER A 83 -3.77 15.21 2.03
N ASP A 84 -3.56 16.03 3.07
CA ASP A 84 -4.06 17.39 3.14
C ASP A 84 -2.94 18.35 3.57
N ALA A 85 -2.74 19.39 2.76
CA ALA A 85 -1.76 20.44 2.95
C ALA A 85 -2.45 21.80 3.12
N SER A 86 -3.71 21.83 3.56
CA SER A 86 -4.46 23.07 3.68
C SER A 86 -3.80 24.06 4.65
N GLY A 87 -3.64 25.31 4.19
CA GLY A 87 -3.29 26.44 5.05
C GLY A 87 -4.52 26.97 5.79
N GLY A 88 -4.30 27.59 6.96
CA GLY A 88 -5.39 28.15 7.77
C GLY A 88 -6.08 29.37 7.14
N SER A 89 -7.19 29.83 7.72
CA SER A 89 -7.83 31.12 7.42
C SER A 89 -7.52 32.16 8.51
N TYR A 90 -7.73 33.45 8.23
CA TYR A 90 -7.49 34.57 9.16
C TYR A 90 -6.03 34.75 9.63
N ASN A 91 -5.08 34.42 8.77
CA ASN A 91 -3.67 34.59 9.09
C ASN A 91 -3.22 36.03 8.78
N LEU A 92 -2.48 36.62 9.71
CA LEU A 92 -1.85 37.93 9.56
C LEU A 92 -0.35 37.75 9.77
N ALA A 93 0.49 38.27 8.86
CA ALA A 93 1.94 38.22 8.96
C ALA A 93 2.53 39.62 8.73
N PHE A 94 3.44 40.04 9.62
CA PHE A 94 4.12 41.33 9.57
C PHE A 94 5.61 41.16 9.88
N VAL A 95 6.44 42.05 9.34
CA VAL A 95 7.86 42.18 9.68
C VAL A 95 8.15 43.65 10.06
N SER A 96 9.16 43.88 10.90
CA SER A 96 9.40 45.15 11.62
C SER A 96 10.64 45.89 11.14
#